data_AF-M7CTJ1-F1
#
_entry.id   AF-M7CTJ1-F1
#
_cell.length_a   1.000
_cell.length_b   1.000
_cell.length_c   1.000
_cell.angle_alpha   90.00
_cell.angle_beta   90.00
_cell.angle_gamma   90.00
#
_symmetry.space_group_name_H-M   'P 1'
#
loop_
_entity.id
_entity.type
_entity.pdbx_description
1 polymer ?
#
loop_
_entity_poly.entity_id
_entity_poly.type
_entity_poly.pdbx_seq_one_letter_code
_entity_poly.pdbx_strand_id
1 'polypeptide(L)'
;MRMFYRRGHVLLGLLVLSVITVSSCTSIQLISNYDETIDTQAQQLQKKLDTYFISLRNAGGEDLKYKAQQKFYEGVWADLNAMAVRASGIYKNKITIEQIDLAKENLAYLVLMHKQCITGALTKDQKMKVKDKGADLSLDCRVNYGATSDATGRGDIPINRFATAPIQALFNQHLGTIMAFELAKKRGESQSR
;
A
#
# COMPACT_ATOMS: atom_id res chain seq x y z
N MET A 1 35.36 -58.46 26.69
CA MET A 1 34.65 -58.12 25.43
C MET A 1 33.45 -57.13 25.56
N ARG A 2 32.98 -56.74 26.76
CA ARG A 2 31.83 -55.81 26.92
C ARG A 2 32.15 -54.30 26.82
N MET A 3 33.43 -53.89 26.88
CA MET A 3 33.81 -52.47 26.87
C MET A 3 33.82 -51.81 25.49
N PHE A 4 34.00 -52.56 24.40
CA PHE A 4 34.02 -52.00 23.04
C PHE A 4 32.61 -51.58 22.56
N TYR A 5 31.57 -52.27 23.01
CA TYR A 5 30.18 -51.99 22.62
C TYR A 5 29.67 -50.65 23.17
N ARG A 6 30.14 -50.25 24.36
CA ARG A 6 29.73 -49.01 25.04
C ARG A 6 30.29 -47.75 24.39
N ARG A 7 31.48 -47.82 23.78
CA ARG A 7 32.10 -46.69 23.04
C ARG A 7 31.42 -46.43 21.70
N GLY A 8 30.98 -47.47 21.00
CA GLY A 8 30.24 -47.34 19.73
C GLY A 8 28.90 -46.62 19.90
N HIS A 9 28.16 -46.92 20.97
CA HIS A 9 26.89 -46.25 21.26
C HIS A 9 27.03 -44.78 21.68
N VAL A 10 28.13 -44.41 22.35
CA VAL A 10 28.41 -43.01 22.72
C VAL A 10 28.76 -42.19 21.48
N LEU A 11 29.58 -42.72 20.57
CA LEU A 11 29.90 -42.08 19.29
C LEU A 11 28.68 -41.95 18.38
N LEU A 12 27.83 -42.98 18.31
CA LEU A 12 26.58 -42.94 17.55
C LEU A 12 25.60 -41.92 18.16
N GLY A 13 25.50 -41.84 19.49
CA GLY A 13 24.68 -40.85 20.17
C GLY A 13 25.14 -39.41 19.91
N LEU A 14 26.45 -39.16 19.93
CA LEU A 14 27.05 -37.86 19.58
C LEU A 14 26.83 -37.47 18.11
N LEU A 15 26.88 -38.44 17.20
CA LEU A 15 26.65 -38.23 15.77
C LEU A 15 25.17 -37.98 15.44
N VAL A 16 24.25 -38.64 16.16
CA VAL A 16 22.81 -38.36 16.03
C VAL A 16 22.48 -36.99 16.63
N LEU A 17 23.09 -36.64 17.77
CA LEU A 17 22.90 -35.32 18.39
C LEU A 17 23.45 -34.19 17.51
N SER A 18 24.60 -34.40 16.85
CA SER A 18 25.14 -33.39 15.93
C SER A 18 24.21 -33.17 14.74
N VAL A 19 23.67 -34.23 14.11
CA VAL A 19 22.70 -34.14 13.00
C VAL A 19 21.41 -33.39 13.40
N ILE A 20 20.93 -33.58 14.64
CA ILE A 20 19.75 -32.86 15.15
C ILE A 20 20.08 -31.38 15.38
N THR A 21 21.27 -31.04 15.88
CA THR A 21 21.62 -29.62 16.10
C THR A 21 21.80 -28.82 14.81
N VAL A 22 22.30 -29.42 13.72
CA VAL A 22 22.48 -28.72 12.43
C VAL A 22 21.16 -28.49 11.68
N SER A 23 20.12 -29.32 11.95
CA SER A 23 18.80 -29.17 11.32
C SER A 23 17.92 -28.06 11.94
N SER A 24 18.38 -27.44 13.04
CA SER A 24 17.69 -26.32 13.71
C SER A 24 17.90 -24.96 13.03
N CYS A 25 18.78 -24.87 12.03
CA CYS A 25 19.03 -23.64 11.26
C CYS A 25 18.06 -23.50 10.06
N THR A 26 16.81 -23.95 10.17
CA THR A 26 15.78 -23.58 9.20
C THR A 26 15.47 -22.09 9.37
N SER A 27 15.91 -21.25 8.45
CA SER A 27 15.60 -19.83 8.46
C SER A 27 14.08 -19.65 8.40
N ILE A 28 13.49 -19.15 9.49
CA ILE A 28 12.06 -18.84 9.52
C ILE A 28 11.88 -17.56 8.70
N GLN A 29 11.43 -17.71 7.45
CA GLN A 29 11.05 -16.55 6.64
C GLN A 29 9.81 -15.92 7.26
N LEU A 30 9.90 -14.76 7.92
CA LEU A 30 8.72 -14.07 8.48
C LEU A 30 8.13 -13.02 7.53
N ILE A 31 8.93 -12.54 6.59
CA ILE A 31 8.59 -11.49 5.63
C ILE A 31 8.86 -12.01 4.21
N SER A 32 8.06 -11.57 3.24
CA SER A 32 8.26 -11.91 1.83
C SER A 32 9.66 -11.52 1.33
N ASN A 33 10.10 -12.14 0.25
CA ASN A 33 11.27 -11.64 -0.47
C ASN A 33 10.96 -10.30 -1.13
N TYR A 34 12.01 -9.58 -1.53
CA TYR A 34 11.92 -8.37 -2.34
C TYR A 34 11.15 -8.62 -3.63
N ASP A 35 10.27 -7.69 -3.97
CA ASP A 35 9.57 -7.68 -5.25
C ASP A 35 9.89 -6.41 -6.05
N GLU A 36 10.73 -6.55 -7.08
CA GLU A 36 11.16 -5.44 -7.94
C GLU A 36 10.00 -4.76 -8.67
N THR A 37 8.94 -5.50 -8.99
CA THR A 37 7.79 -4.94 -9.70
C THR A 37 6.97 -4.06 -8.76
N ILE A 38 6.74 -4.45 -7.50
CA ILE A 38 6.07 -3.59 -6.50
C ILE A 38 6.89 -2.31 -6.25
N ASP A 39 8.20 -2.44 -6.08
CA ASP A 39 9.10 -1.29 -5.91
C ASP A 39 9.01 -0.33 -7.11
N THR A 40 9.14 -0.86 -8.32
CA THR A 40 9.03 -0.07 -9.56
C THR A 40 7.65 0.56 -9.72
N GLN A 41 6.57 -0.16 -9.42
CA GLN A 41 5.20 0.37 -9.48
C GLN A 41 4.98 1.48 -8.47
N ALA A 42 5.52 1.36 -7.26
CA ALA A 42 5.45 2.41 -6.25
C ALA A 42 6.19 3.68 -6.70
N GLN A 43 7.39 3.55 -7.28
CA GLN A 43 8.15 4.67 -7.86
C GLN A 43 7.39 5.35 -9.00
N GLN A 44 6.80 4.57 -9.91
CA GLN A 44 6.01 5.08 -11.03
C GLN A 44 4.76 5.81 -10.55
N LEU A 45 4.05 5.24 -9.58
CA LEU A 45 2.87 5.85 -8.99
C LEU A 45 3.20 7.15 -8.26
N GLN A 46 4.33 7.20 -7.54
CA GLN A 46 4.82 8.42 -6.90
C GLN A 46 5.07 9.51 -7.94
N LYS A 47 5.84 9.21 -8.99
CA LYS A 47 6.11 10.14 -10.08
C LYS A 47 4.82 10.64 -10.75
N LYS A 48 3.85 9.75 -10.96
CA LYS A 48 2.53 10.06 -11.53
C LYS A 48 1.75 11.05 -10.65
N LEU A 49 1.71 10.82 -9.34
CA LEU A 49 1.08 11.73 -8.37
C LEU A 49 1.80 13.07 -8.28
N ASP A 50 3.13 13.07 -8.24
CA ASP A 50 3.93 14.30 -8.24
C ASP A 50 3.65 15.15 -9.48
N THR A 51 3.64 14.52 -10.65
CA THR A 51 3.34 15.20 -11.93
C THR A 51 1.94 15.79 -11.91
N TYR A 52 0.96 15.04 -11.39
CA TYR A 52 -0.41 15.51 -11.23
C TYR A 52 -0.51 16.73 -10.31
N PHE A 53 0.06 16.69 -9.11
CA PHE A 53 0.01 17.83 -8.19
C PHE A 53 0.82 19.04 -8.69
N ILE A 54 1.92 18.83 -9.42
CA ILE A 54 2.59 19.90 -10.17
C ILE A 54 1.62 20.53 -11.19
N SER A 55 0.92 19.71 -11.98
CA SER A 55 0.00 20.21 -13.01
C SER A 55 -1.15 21.04 -12.41
N LEU A 56 -1.75 20.59 -11.31
CA LEU A 56 -2.85 21.30 -10.64
C LEU A 56 -2.44 22.69 -10.14
N ARG A 57 -1.19 22.88 -9.71
CA ARG A 57 -0.69 24.20 -9.26
C ARG A 57 -0.66 25.23 -10.38
N ASN A 58 -0.45 24.77 -11.61
CA ASN A 58 -0.31 25.62 -12.79
C ASN A 58 -1.58 25.66 -13.67
N ALA A 59 -2.60 24.89 -13.33
CA ALA A 59 -3.75 24.65 -14.20
C ALA A 59 -4.69 25.88 -14.34
N GLY A 60 -5.58 25.87 -15.32
CA GLY A 60 -6.71 26.82 -15.40
C GLY A 60 -7.84 26.47 -14.42
N GLY A 61 -8.86 27.32 -14.30
CA GLY A 61 -10.02 27.04 -13.43
C GLY A 61 -10.80 25.78 -13.83
N GLU A 62 -10.98 25.57 -15.14
CA GLU A 62 -11.66 24.38 -15.68
C GLU A 62 -10.91 23.08 -15.38
N ASP A 63 -9.58 23.11 -15.50
CA ASP A 63 -8.73 21.95 -15.22
C ASP A 63 -8.72 21.59 -13.72
N LEU A 64 -9.08 22.50 -12.82
CA LEU A 64 -9.19 22.16 -11.41
C LEU A 64 -10.42 21.32 -11.08
N LYS A 65 -11.40 21.22 -11.99
CA LYS A 65 -12.66 20.54 -11.73
C LYS A 65 -12.48 19.03 -11.65
N TYR A 66 -13.25 18.38 -10.77
CA TYR A 66 -13.19 16.93 -10.62
C TYR A 66 -13.41 16.20 -11.95
N LYS A 67 -14.38 16.65 -12.76
CA LYS A 67 -14.70 16.07 -14.06
C LYS A 67 -13.50 16.08 -15.02
N ALA A 68 -12.71 17.15 -15.03
CA ALA A 68 -11.49 17.23 -15.83
C ALA A 68 -10.41 16.25 -15.34
N GLN A 69 -10.41 15.95 -14.04
CA GLN A 69 -9.41 15.09 -13.38
C GLN A 69 -9.89 13.65 -13.14
N GLN A 70 -11.09 13.28 -13.57
CA GLN A 70 -11.69 11.97 -13.30
C GLN A 70 -10.82 10.82 -13.84
N LYS A 71 -10.31 10.97 -15.06
CA LYS A 71 -9.44 9.98 -15.72
C LYS A 71 -8.14 9.74 -14.95
N PHE A 72 -7.61 10.78 -14.31
CA PHE A 72 -6.45 10.62 -13.45
C PHE A 72 -6.76 9.71 -12.26
N TYR A 73 -7.86 9.98 -11.55
CA TYR A 73 -8.26 9.16 -10.40
C TYR A 73 -8.56 7.71 -10.77
N GLU A 74 -9.25 7.48 -11.89
CA GLU A 74 -9.46 6.13 -12.45
C GLU A 74 -8.13 5.42 -12.70
N GLY A 75 -7.16 6.11 -13.31
CA GLY A 75 -5.84 5.55 -13.57
C GLY A 75 -5.07 5.20 -12.29
N VAL A 76 -5.04 6.08 -11.30
CA VAL A 76 -4.36 5.81 -10.01
C VAL A 76 -5.05 4.66 -9.26
N TRP A 77 -6.38 4.59 -9.30
CA TRP A 77 -7.13 3.48 -8.70
C TRP A 77 -6.82 2.14 -9.39
N ALA A 78 -6.72 2.14 -10.72
CA ALA A 78 -6.33 0.95 -11.48
C ALA A 78 -4.91 0.48 -11.13
N ASP A 79 -3.95 1.41 -11.06
CA ASP A 79 -2.56 1.10 -10.69
C ASP A 79 -2.49 0.48 -9.28
N LEU A 80 -3.19 1.07 -8.31
CA LEU A 80 -3.25 0.54 -6.93
C LEU A 80 -3.91 -0.84 -6.85
N ASN A 81 -4.96 -1.11 -7.63
CA ASN A 81 -5.56 -2.44 -7.68
C ASN A 81 -4.62 -3.47 -8.31
N ALA A 82 -3.89 -3.09 -9.36
CA ALA A 82 -2.89 -3.98 -9.96
C ALA A 82 -1.77 -4.32 -8.96
N MET A 83 -1.28 -3.33 -8.21
CA MET A 83 -0.33 -3.54 -7.11
C MET A 83 -0.91 -4.46 -6.03
N ALA A 84 -2.17 -4.25 -5.62
CA ALA A 84 -2.82 -5.05 -4.59
C ALA A 84 -2.97 -6.53 -5.02
N VAL A 85 -3.40 -6.78 -6.25
CA VAL A 85 -3.52 -8.14 -6.81
C VAL A 85 -2.16 -8.82 -6.79
N ARG A 86 -1.10 -8.15 -7.27
CA ARG A 86 0.26 -8.70 -7.24
C ARG A 86 0.71 -8.99 -5.81
N ALA A 87 0.57 -8.02 -4.90
CA ALA A 87 1.01 -8.16 -3.52
C ALA A 87 0.29 -9.30 -2.79
N SER A 88 -0.99 -9.51 -3.07
CA SER A 88 -1.79 -10.61 -2.50
C SER A 88 -1.34 -12.01 -2.93
N GLY A 89 -0.75 -12.13 -4.12
CA GLY A 89 -0.18 -13.38 -4.63
C GLY A 89 1.18 -13.74 -4.01
N ILE A 90 1.80 -12.83 -3.26
CA ILE A 90 3.13 -13.03 -2.67
C ILE A 90 2.99 -13.50 -1.22
N TYR A 91 3.56 -14.67 -0.92
CA TYR A 91 3.55 -15.24 0.41
C TYR A 91 4.24 -14.31 1.43
N LYS A 92 3.62 -14.13 2.61
CA LYS A 92 4.12 -13.30 3.72
C LYS A 92 4.33 -11.81 3.36
N ASN A 93 3.49 -11.29 2.46
CA ASN A 93 3.54 -9.89 2.02
C ASN A 93 2.51 -8.97 2.69
N LYS A 94 1.99 -9.37 3.86
CA LYS A 94 0.89 -8.70 4.56
C LYS A 94 1.12 -7.20 4.76
N ILE A 95 2.32 -6.81 5.18
CA ILE A 95 2.66 -5.39 5.42
C ILE A 95 2.54 -4.58 4.13
N THR A 96 3.06 -5.08 3.00
CA THR A 96 2.93 -4.38 1.72
C THR A 96 1.47 -4.26 1.29
N ILE A 97 0.65 -5.29 1.50
CA ILE A 97 -0.80 -5.25 1.23
C ILE A 97 -1.47 -4.16 2.07
N GLU A 98 -1.19 -4.10 3.37
CA GLU A 98 -1.74 -3.08 4.28
C GLU A 98 -1.34 -1.66 3.85
N GLN A 99 -0.10 -1.46 3.39
CA GLN A 99 0.32 -0.17 2.85
C GLN A 99 -0.43 0.16 1.54
N ILE A 100 -0.60 -0.78 0.62
CA ILE A 100 -1.35 -0.53 -0.62
C ILE A 100 -2.83 -0.19 -0.30
N ASP A 101 -3.43 -0.88 0.66
CA ASP A 101 -4.80 -0.59 1.11
C ASP A 101 -4.91 0.81 1.71
N LEU A 102 -3.95 1.24 2.53
CA LEU A 102 -3.92 2.61 3.04
C LEU A 102 -3.76 3.65 1.92
N ALA A 103 -2.99 3.33 0.86
CA ALA A 103 -2.89 4.20 -0.31
C ALA A 103 -4.23 4.34 -1.05
N LYS A 104 -4.99 3.24 -1.17
CA LYS A 104 -6.34 3.22 -1.73
C LYS A 104 -7.32 4.05 -0.90
N GLU A 105 -7.26 3.93 0.42
CA GLU A 105 -8.07 4.76 1.34
C GLU A 105 -7.74 6.25 1.19
N ASN A 106 -6.45 6.62 1.12
CA ASN A 106 -6.01 8.00 0.93
C ASN A 106 -6.47 8.56 -0.44
N LEU A 107 -6.48 7.74 -1.49
CA LEU A 107 -7.01 8.12 -2.80
C LEU A 107 -8.52 8.38 -2.74
N ALA A 108 -9.28 7.49 -2.09
CA ALA A 108 -10.72 7.69 -1.91
C ALA A 108 -11.03 8.96 -1.10
N TYR A 109 -10.24 9.24 -0.06
CA TYR A 109 -10.34 10.48 0.69
C TYR A 109 -10.07 11.72 -0.17
N LEU A 110 -9.03 11.70 -1.00
CA LEU A 110 -8.74 12.77 -1.96
C LEU A 110 -9.90 12.99 -2.94
N VAL A 111 -10.50 11.92 -3.46
CA VAL A 111 -11.65 12.00 -4.36
C VAL A 111 -12.86 12.63 -3.68
N LEU A 112 -13.19 12.20 -2.46
CA LEU A 112 -14.28 12.78 -1.67
C LEU A 112 -14.02 14.26 -1.34
N MET A 113 -12.78 14.61 -1.00
CA MET A 113 -12.39 15.98 -0.70
C MET A 113 -12.48 16.88 -1.93
N HIS A 114 -12.00 16.43 -3.10
CA HIS A 114 -12.08 17.18 -4.35
C HIS A 114 -13.54 17.48 -4.70
N LYS A 115 -14.42 16.48 -4.63
CA LYS A 115 -15.86 16.65 -4.89
C LYS A 115 -16.61 17.42 -3.78
N GLN A 116 -15.94 17.81 -2.69
CA GLN A 116 -16.55 18.38 -1.49
C GLN A 116 -17.68 17.50 -0.90
N CYS A 117 -17.52 16.18 -0.98
CA CYS A 117 -18.47 15.20 -0.44
C CYS A 117 -18.38 15.00 1.07
N ILE A 118 -17.41 15.66 1.71
CA ILE A 118 -17.09 15.53 3.12
C ILE A 118 -16.82 16.90 3.73
N THR A 119 -17.10 17.04 5.02
CA THR A 119 -16.98 18.31 5.75
C THR A 119 -15.73 18.40 6.62
N GLY A 120 -14.91 17.35 6.65
CA GLY A 120 -13.69 17.26 7.44
C GLY A 120 -13.04 15.89 7.31
N ALA A 121 -12.26 15.50 8.33
CA ALA A 121 -11.67 14.17 8.38
C ALA A 121 -12.75 13.08 8.39
N LEU A 122 -12.48 11.96 7.70
CA LEU A 122 -13.42 10.84 7.67
C LEU A 122 -13.64 10.28 9.08
N THR A 123 -14.91 10.12 9.44
CA THR A 123 -15.33 9.34 10.61
C THR A 123 -14.96 7.87 10.45
N LYS A 124 -14.98 7.11 11.55
CA LYS A 124 -14.72 5.65 11.52
C LYS A 124 -15.65 4.94 10.53
N ASP A 125 -16.92 5.30 10.54
CA ASP A 125 -17.92 4.70 9.65
C ASP A 125 -17.65 5.01 8.18
N GLN A 126 -17.27 6.25 7.87
CA GLN A 126 -16.89 6.63 6.50
C GLN A 126 -15.64 5.87 6.03
N LYS A 127 -14.63 5.72 6.89
CA LYS A 127 -13.43 4.90 6.58
C LYS A 127 -13.79 3.46 6.30
N MET A 128 -14.69 2.86 7.10
CA MET A 128 -15.15 1.49 6.85
C MET A 128 -15.84 1.34 5.50
N LYS A 129 -16.69 2.31 5.12
CA LYS A 129 -17.37 2.32 3.82
C LYS A 129 -16.38 2.48 2.65
N VAL A 130 -15.39 3.37 2.80
CA VAL A 130 -14.30 3.52 1.83
C VAL A 130 -13.51 2.22 1.68
N LYS A 131 -13.23 1.53 2.79
CA LYS A 131 -12.52 0.25 2.76
C LYS A 131 -13.32 -0.86 2.07
N ASP A 132 -14.64 -0.91 2.30
CA ASP A 132 -15.54 -1.92 1.72
C ASP A 132 -15.86 -1.65 0.24
N LYS A 133 -16.16 -0.40 -0.12
CA LYS A 133 -16.65 -0.01 -1.46
C LYS A 133 -15.58 0.57 -2.37
N GLY A 134 -14.46 1.02 -1.82
CA GLY A 134 -13.41 1.75 -2.55
C GLY A 134 -13.75 3.22 -2.78
N ALA A 135 -13.02 3.84 -3.72
CA ALA A 135 -13.25 5.22 -4.11
C ALA A 135 -14.51 5.36 -4.99
N ASP A 136 -15.39 6.30 -4.67
CA ASP A 136 -16.47 6.70 -5.59
C ASP A 136 -15.90 7.57 -6.72
N LEU A 137 -15.62 6.95 -7.86
CA LEU A 137 -15.08 7.64 -9.03
C LEU A 137 -16.16 8.28 -9.91
N SER A 138 -17.42 8.25 -9.50
CA SER A 138 -18.51 8.93 -10.19
C SER A 138 -18.47 10.45 -9.95
N LEU A 139 -19.29 11.19 -10.70
CA LEU A 139 -19.48 12.62 -10.52
C LEU A 139 -20.35 12.97 -9.30
N ASP A 140 -20.87 11.97 -8.58
CA ASP A 140 -21.79 12.16 -7.46
C ASP A 140 -21.07 11.97 -6.11
N CYS A 141 -21.72 12.38 -5.04
CA CYS A 141 -21.41 11.96 -3.68
C CYS A 141 -22.40 10.89 -3.27
N ARG A 142 -21.90 9.79 -2.72
CA ARG A 142 -22.74 8.71 -2.21
C ARG A 142 -22.33 8.28 -0.81
N VAL A 143 -23.27 8.25 0.12
CA VAL A 143 -23.05 7.94 1.54
C VAL A 143 -22.49 6.53 1.72
N ASN A 144 -22.87 5.58 0.85
CA ASN A 144 -22.35 4.22 0.87
C ASN A 144 -20.86 4.12 0.46
N TYR A 145 -20.29 5.17 -0.16
CA TYR A 145 -18.85 5.29 -0.45
C TYR A 145 -18.13 6.26 0.51
N GLY A 146 -18.77 6.64 1.62
CA GLY A 146 -18.14 7.47 2.66
C GLY A 146 -18.40 8.97 2.54
N ALA A 147 -19.27 9.44 1.64
CA ALA A 147 -19.73 10.83 1.66
C ALA A 147 -20.54 11.15 2.93
N THR A 148 -20.57 12.43 3.32
CA THR A 148 -21.40 12.93 4.43
C THR A 148 -22.89 12.88 4.07
N SER A 149 -23.24 13.15 2.81
CA SER A 149 -24.61 13.07 2.27
C SER A 149 -24.57 12.73 0.79
N ASP A 150 -25.69 12.22 0.26
CA ASP A 150 -25.83 12.01 -1.17
C ASP A 150 -25.97 13.36 -1.88
N ALA A 151 -25.32 13.52 -3.03
CA ALA A 151 -25.42 14.72 -3.86
C ALA A 151 -25.04 14.39 -5.31
N THR A 152 -25.70 15.02 -6.28
CA THR A 152 -25.43 14.80 -7.71
C THR A 152 -24.62 15.95 -8.31
N GLY A 153 -23.92 15.70 -9.41
CA GLY A 153 -23.33 16.78 -10.22
C GLY A 153 -22.15 17.52 -9.57
N ARG A 154 -21.34 16.82 -8.78
CA ARG A 154 -20.13 17.37 -8.13
C ARG A 154 -18.90 17.36 -9.04
N GLY A 155 -19.08 17.04 -10.32
CA GLY A 155 -18.02 17.07 -11.32
C GLY A 155 -17.41 18.46 -11.54
N ASP A 156 -18.19 19.53 -11.37
CA ASP A 156 -17.73 20.90 -11.63
C ASP A 156 -17.08 21.58 -10.41
N ILE A 157 -16.89 20.84 -9.31
CA ILE A 157 -16.23 21.36 -8.12
C ILE A 157 -14.71 21.43 -8.35
N PRO A 158 -14.08 22.61 -8.24
CA PRO A 158 -12.64 22.74 -8.34
C PRO A 158 -11.95 22.33 -7.04
N ILE A 159 -10.82 21.63 -7.15
CA ILE A 159 -9.95 21.38 -5.99
C ILE A 159 -9.33 22.68 -5.47
N ASN A 160 -9.26 22.81 -4.14
CA ASN A 160 -8.53 23.90 -3.51
C ASN A 160 -7.02 23.71 -3.73
N ARG A 161 -6.38 24.61 -4.50
CA ARG A 161 -4.95 24.56 -4.81
C ARG A 161 -4.07 24.57 -3.56
N PHE A 162 -4.48 25.27 -2.50
CA PHE A 162 -3.71 25.34 -1.26
C PHE A 162 -3.64 23.98 -0.54
N ALA A 163 -4.57 23.07 -0.82
CA ALA A 163 -4.56 21.71 -0.27
C ALA A 163 -3.64 20.76 -1.06
N THR A 164 -3.20 21.11 -2.27
CA THR A 164 -2.46 20.17 -3.14
C THR A 164 -1.09 19.80 -2.58
N ALA A 165 -0.31 20.78 -2.08
CA ALA A 165 1.01 20.54 -1.51
C ALA A 165 1.02 19.62 -0.27
N PRO A 166 0.20 19.85 0.77
CA PRO A 166 0.17 18.95 1.92
C PRO A 166 -0.31 17.54 1.54
N ILE A 167 -1.24 17.41 0.59
CA ILE A 167 -1.71 16.10 0.11
C ILE A 167 -0.62 15.38 -0.66
N GLN A 168 0.09 16.08 -1.55
CA GLN A 168 1.24 15.53 -2.27
C GLN A 168 2.29 14.97 -1.30
N ALA A 169 2.60 15.71 -0.23
CA ALA A 169 3.55 15.25 0.79
C ALA A 169 3.10 13.94 1.47
N LEU A 170 1.80 13.79 1.77
CA LEU A 170 1.26 12.55 2.35
C LEU A 170 1.40 11.35 1.40
N PHE A 171 1.09 11.51 0.11
CA PHE A 171 1.29 10.44 -0.86
C PHE A 171 2.76 10.07 -1.03
N ASN A 172 3.65 11.07 -1.06
CA ASN A 172 5.09 10.84 -1.17
C ASN A 172 5.65 10.10 0.04
N GLN A 173 5.22 10.46 1.25
CA GLN A 173 5.60 9.74 2.47
C GLN A 173 5.11 8.29 2.42
N HIS A 174 3.87 8.09 2.00
CA HIS A 174 3.24 6.77 2.00
C HIS A 174 3.87 5.82 0.97
N LEU A 175 4.02 6.27 -0.28
CA LEU A 175 4.71 5.50 -1.32
C LEU A 175 6.20 5.34 -1.02
N GLY A 176 6.83 6.35 -0.42
CA GLY A 176 8.16 6.32 0.19
C GLY A 176 8.33 5.13 1.13
N THR A 177 7.34 4.88 1.98
CA THR A 177 7.33 3.78 2.95
C THR A 177 7.25 2.41 2.27
N ILE A 178 6.45 2.29 1.20
CA ILE A 178 6.38 1.05 0.40
C ILE A 178 7.75 0.74 -0.23
N MET A 179 8.36 1.73 -0.90
CA MET A 179 9.67 1.55 -1.53
C MET A 179 10.77 1.24 -0.51
N ALA A 180 10.80 1.97 0.61
CA ALA A 180 11.76 1.72 1.69
C ALA A 180 11.63 0.30 2.25
N PHE A 181 10.41 -0.20 2.39
CA PHE A 181 10.15 -1.56 2.85
C PHE A 181 10.63 -2.61 1.85
N GLU A 182 10.35 -2.46 0.56
CA GLU A 182 10.87 -3.37 -0.47
C GLU A 182 12.41 -3.34 -0.52
N LEU A 183 13.04 -2.16 -0.42
CA LEU A 183 14.49 -2.05 -0.35
C LEU A 183 15.08 -2.74 0.89
N ALA A 184 14.42 -2.65 2.05
CA ALA A 184 14.84 -3.36 3.27
C ALA A 184 14.76 -4.89 3.09
N LYS A 185 13.75 -5.40 2.38
CA LYS A 185 13.68 -6.82 1.99
C LYS A 185 14.86 -7.20 1.10
N LYS A 186 15.21 -6.36 0.12
CA LYS A 186 16.34 -6.59 -0.81
C LYS A 186 17.68 -6.71 -0.08
N ARG A 187 17.86 -5.94 1.00
CA ARG A 187 19.08 -5.93 1.82
C ARG A 187 19.10 -7.03 2.89
N GLY A 188 18.01 -7.77 3.09
CA GLY A 188 17.89 -8.78 4.15
C GLY A 188 17.68 -8.20 5.56
N GLU A 189 17.45 -6.88 5.69
CA GLU A 189 17.27 -6.18 6.97
C GLU A 189 15.96 -6.58 7.67
N SER A 190 15.01 -7.17 6.94
CA SER A 190 13.70 -7.59 7.44
C SER A 190 13.70 -8.96 8.15
N GLN A 191 14.81 -9.71 8.14
CA GLN A 191 14.89 -11.06 8.73
C GLN A 191 15.61 -11.11 10.08
N SER A 192 16.08 -9.99 10.64
CA SER A 192 16.74 -9.98 11.96
C SER A 192 15.79 -9.53 13.07
N ARG A 193 15.13 -10.49 13.71
CA ARG A 193 14.73 -10.51 15.12
C ARG A 193 14.10 -11.84 15.49
#